data_AF-A0A7C2DWK8-F1
#
_entry.id   AF-A0A7C2DWK8-F1
#
_cell.length_a   1.000
_cell.length_b   1.000
_cell.length_c   1.000
_cell.angle_alpha   90.00
_cell.angle_beta   90.00
_cell.angle_gamma   90.00
#
_symmetry.space_group_name_H-M   'P 1'
#
loop_
_entity.id
_entity.type
_entity.pdbx_description
1 polymer ?
#
loop_
_entity_poly.entity_id
_entity_poly.type
_entity_poly.pdbx_seq_one_letter_code
_entity_poly.pdbx_strand_id
1 'polypeptide(L)'
;MRTIRLAALIVAVFLVVSLPGSVFAHDKRPKDYKKGQLYCPSQVLVVGTIVVQPGRCYVLAFFRDGRGTFLAFLNPKVKVPSRRVHLDSDEGRKIRAQIVYLVPVQATGLAVVTMPLNTIQLVQVQERHEHDDDDDEDDDDDDDDDHRKAREERVVLVITGVPAPNLTVTFVIRF
;
A
#
# COMPACT_ATOMS: atom_id res chain seq x y z
N MET A 1 -26.35 59.09 -19.87
CA MET A 1 -25.97 57.66 -19.85
C MET A 1 -24.46 57.52 -20.10
N ARG A 2 -23.61 57.91 -19.13
CA ARG A 2 -22.14 57.98 -19.30
C ARG A 2 -21.33 57.42 -18.11
N THR A 3 -21.98 56.72 -17.18
CA THR A 3 -21.38 56.34 -15.88
C THR A 3 -21.12 54.84 -15.71
N ILE A 4 -21.41 54.00 -16.71
CA ILE A 4 -21.35 52.53 -16.53
C ILE A 4 -19.99 51.93 -16.96
N ARG A 5 -19.14 52.67 -17.66
CA ARG A 5 -17.87 52.12 -18.20
C ARG A 5 -16.64 52.22 -17.29
N LEU A 6 -16.72 52.90 -16.14
CA LEU A 6 -15.57 53.06 -15.24
C LEU A 6 -15.48 52.03 -14.10
N ALA A 7 -16.55 51.30 -13.81
CA ALA A 7 -16.55 50.32 -12.71
C ALA A 7 -15.85 48.99 -13.07
N ALA A 8 -15.64 48.71 -14.36
CA ALA A 8 -15.07 47.45 -14.81
C ALA A 8 -13.54 47.35 -14.70
N LEU A 9 -12.84 48.49 -14.49
CA LEU A 9 -11.37 48.52 -14.51
C LEU A 9 -10.73 48.45 -13.11
N ILE A 10 -11.49 48.72 -12.04
CA ILE A 10 -10.93 48.76 -10.66
C ILE A 10 -10.96 47.38 -9.98
N VAL A 11 -11.86 46.48 -10.39
CA VAL A 11 -11.92 45.11 -9.86
C VAL A 11 -10.79 44.22 -10.42
N ALA A 12 -10.19 44.62 -11.56
CA ALA A 12 -9.13 43.84 -12.20
C ALA A 12 -7.73 44.03 -11.59
N VAL A 13 -7.53 44.99 -10.68
CA VAL A 13 -6.19 45.33 -10.15
C VAL A 13 -5.96 44.83 -8.71
N PHE A 14 -7.00 44.38 -8.01
CA PHE A 14 -6.89 43.95 -6.60
C PHE A 14 -6.79 42.43 -6.37
N LEU A 15 -6.68 41.61 -7.43
CA LEU A 15 -6.46 40.15 -7.32
C LEU A 15 -5.01 39.76 -7.62
N VAL A 16 -4.07 40.59 -7.19
CA VAL A 16 -2.65 40.23 -7.04
C VAL A 16 -2.39 40.20 -5.54
N VAL A 17 -1.74 39.14 -5.03
CA VAL A 17 -1.52 38.80 -3.60
C VAL A 17 -2.71 38.00 -3.01
N SER A 18 -2.74 36.68 -3.01
CA SER A 18 -1.75 35.76 -2.43
C SER A 18 -2.05 34.35 -2.93
N LEU A 19 -1.27 33.83 -3.88
CA LEU A 19 -1.21 32.38 -4.07
C LEU A 19 -0.18 31.87 -3.06
N PRO A 20 -0.57 31.09 -2.04
CA PRO A 20 0.40 30.36 -1.24
C PRO A 20 1.21 29.50 -2.21
N GLY A 21 2.54 29.72 -2.22
CA GLY A 21 3.45 29.00 -3.10
C GLY A 21 3.18 27.50 -3.02
N SER A 22 2.80 26.92 -4.15
CA SER A 22 2.74 25.49 -4.35
C SER A 22 4.16 24.95 -4.27
N VAL A 23 4.50 24.41 -3.11
CA VAL A 23 5.70 23.61 -2.91
C VAL A 23 5.51 22.35 -3.75
N PHE A 24 6.31 22.26 -4.81
CA PHE A 24 6.49 21.10 -5.69
C PHE A 24 6.36 19.77 -4.94
N ALA A 25 5.36 18.96 -5.30
CA ALA A 25 5.19 17.61 -4.76
C ALA A 25 6.04 16.62 -5.58
N HIS A 26 7.05 16.05 -4.93
CA HIS A 26 7.86 14.97 -5.50
C HIS A 26 7.07 13.65 -5.53
N ASP A 27 7.00 13.04 -6.70
CA ASP A 27 6.58 11.66 -6.92
C ASP A 27 7.39 10.71 -5.99
N LYS A 28 6.71 10.02 -5.06
CA LYS A 28 7.38 9.19 -4.06
C LYS A 28 7.58 7.79 -4.60
N ARG A 29 8.83 7.47 -4.94
CA ARG A 29 9.25 6.14 -5.38
C ARG A 29 8.66 5.03 -4.47
N PRO A 30 8.21 3.90 -5.04
CA PRO A 30 7.72 2.75 -4.28
C PRO A 30 8.73 2.31 -3.21
N LYS A 31 8.23 1.94 -2.03
CA LYS A 31 9.07 1.49 -0.93
C LYS A 31 9.06 -0.04 -0.83
N ASP A 32 10.22 -0.65 -1.00
CA ASP A 32 10.38 -2.10 -0.91
C ASP A 32 10.74 -2.56 0.52
N TYR A 33 10.05 -3.59 0.98
CA TYR A 33 10.26 -4.26 2.26
C TYR A 33 10.65 -5.72 2.02
N LYS A 34 11.86 -6.10 2.42
CA LYS A 34 12.37 -7.47 2.30
C LYS A 34 11.62 -8.42 3.25
N LYS A 35 11.70 -9.73 2.99
CA LYS A 35 11.15 -10.77 3.87
C LYS A 35 11.66 -10.59 5.31
N GLY A 36 10.74 -10.45 6.25
CA GLY A 36 11.04 -10.27 7.68
C GLY A 36 11.42 -8.83 8.08
N GLN A 37 11.48 -7.89 7.14
CA GLN A 37 11.68 -6.48 7.45
C GLN A 37 10.45 -5.92 8.18
N LEU A 38 10.69 -5.02 9.13
CA LEU A 38 9.62 -4.33 9.85
C LEU A 38 8.90 -3.36 8.94
N TYR A 39 7.58 -3.49 8.88
CA TYR A 39 6.65 -2.57 8.25
C TYR A 39 6.02 -1.66 9.30
N CYS A 40 6.18 -0.35 9.17
CA CYS A 40 5.64 0.63 10.11
C CYS A 40 4.72 1.59 9.32
N PRO A 41 3.39 1.40 9.38
CA PRO A 41 2.46 2.28 8.67
C PRO A 41 2.58 3.71 9.20
N SER A 42 2.70 4.67 8.29
CA SER A 42 2.79 6.10 8.57
C SER A 42 1.46 6.70 9.03
N GLN A 43 0.35 6.05 8.67
CA GLN A 43 -1.01 6.50 8.99
C GLN A 43 -1.95 5.31 9.20
N VAL A 44 -3.20 5.60 9.58
CA VAL A 44 -4.22 4.57 9.76
C VAL A 44 -4.53 3.94 8.40
N LEU A 45 -4.46 2.61 8.35
CA LEU A 45 -4.77 1.82 7.17
C LEU A 45 -6.08 1.05 7.41
N VAL A 46 -7.00 1.12 6.47
CA VAL A 46 -8.34 0.55 6.56
C VAL A 46 -8.59 -0.40 5.39
N VAL A 47 -9.05 -1.61 5.72
CA VAL A 47 -9.53 -2.60 4.74
C VAL A 47 -10.80 -3.23 5.26
N GLY A 48 -11.94 -2.89 4.65
CA GLY A 48 -13.24 -3.30 5.14
C GLY A 48 -13.43 -2.88 6.60
N THR A 49 -13.55 -3.85 7.52
CA THR A 49 -13.72 -3.62 8.96
C THR A 49 -12.41 -3.61 9.76
N ILE A 50 -11.27 -3.81 9.10
CA ILE A 50 -9.97 -3.92 9.76
C ILE A 50 -9.26 -2.58 9.71
N VAL A 51 -8.85 -2.08 10.88
CA VAL A 51 -8.16 -0.81 11.05
C VAL A 51 -6.77 -1.07 11.64
N VAL A 52 -5.74 -0.97 10.81
CA VAL A 52 -4.34 -1.11 11.22
C VAL A 52 -3.83 0.26 11.68
N GLN A 53 -3.57 0.35 12.98
CA GLN A 53 -3.15 1.60 13.63
C GLN A 53 -1.69 1.97 13.30
N PRO A 54 -1.38 3.27 13.11
CA PRO A 54 -0.02 3.77 13.03
C PRO A 54 0.68 3.71 14.40
N GLY A 55 1.99 3.97 14.41
CA GLY A 55 2.78 4.02 15.64
C GLY A 55 3.25 2.66 16.18
N ARG A 56 2.97 1.57 15.46
CA ARG A 56 3.49 0.24 15.73
C ARG A 56 4.06 -0.36 14.45
N CYS A 57 5.15 -1.10 14.57
CA CYS A 57 5.71 -1.85 13.46
C CYS A 57 5.26 -3.30 13.51
N TYR A 58 5.26 -3.96 12.36
CA TYR A 58 4.81 -5.33 12.18
C TYR A 58 5.77 -6.10 11.29
N VAL A 59 5.83 -7.41 11.49
CA VAL A 59 6.42 -8.32 10.49
C VAL A 59 5.29 -8.80 9.59
N LEU A 60 5.45 -8.68 8.28
CA LEU A 60 4.44 -9.09 7.32
C LEU A 60 4.65 -10.54 6.89
N ALA A 61 3.57 -11.32 6.92
CA ALA A 61 3.55 -12.70 6.46
C ALA A 61 2.25 -12.98 5.71
N PHE A 62 2.31 -13.89 4.74
CA PHE A 62 1.11 -14.52 4.22
C PHE A 62 0.67 -15.63 5.15
N PHE A 63 -0.62 -15.65 5.47
CA PHE A 63 -1.27 -16.66 6.29
C PHE A 63 -2.43 -17.27 5.49
N ARG A 64 -2.43 -18.59 5.32
CA ARG A 64 -3.52 -19.31 4.63
C ARG A 64 -4.03 -20.45 5.50
N ASP A 65 -5.33 -20.45 5.75
CA ASP A 65 -6.04 -21.52 6.43
C ASP A 65 -7.32 -21.90 5.66
N GLY A 66 -8.18 -22.74 6.25
CA GLY A 66 -9.44 -23.15 5.64
C GLY A 66 -10.46 -22.03 5.45
N ARG A 67 -10.26 -20.85 6.04
CA ARG A 67 -11.15 -19.69 5.91
C ARG A 67 -10.73 -18.77 4.78
N GLY A 68 -9.48 -18.82 4.34
CA GLY A 68 -8.99 -18.01 3.24
C GLY A 68 -7.49 -17.69 3.32
N THR A 69 -7.10 -16.68 2.54
CA THR A 69 -5.74 -16.15 2.48
C THR A 69 -5.73 -14.73 3.01
N PHE A 70 -4.76 -14.43 3.86
CA PHE A 70 -4.69 -13.18 4.60
C PHE A 70 -3.25 -12.66 4.61
N LEU A 71 -3.10 -11.35 4.52
CA LEU A 71 -1.87 -10.68 4.92
C LEU A 71 -1.91 -10.50 6.44
N ALA A 72 -1.02 -11.19 7.13
CA ALA A 72 -0.88 -11.16 8.57
C ALA A 72 0.13 -10.10 9.00
N PHE A 73 -0.31 -9.24 9.93
CA PHE A 73 0.52 -8.26 10.62
C PHE A 73 0.93 -8.86 11.96
N LEU A 74 2.17 -9.31 12.05
CA LEU A 74 2.69 -10.01 13.22
C LEU A 74 3.39 -9.06 14.19
N ASN A 75 3.35 -9.38 15.49
CA ASN A 75 4.15 -8.69 16.50
C ASN A 75 5.67 -8.81 16.17
N PRO A 76 6.44 -7.71 16.15
CA PRO A 76 7.89 -7.75 15.87
C PRO A 76 8.72 -8.69 16.74
N LYS A 77 8.21 -9.06 17.92
CA LYS A 77 8.90 -9.97 18.85
C LYS A 77 8.92 -11.42 18.36
N VAL A 78 8.09 -11.78 17.39
CA VAL A 78 8.04 -13.15 16.87
C VAL A 78 9.15 -13.41 15.88
N LYS A 79 9.85 -14.54 16.06
CA LYS A 79 10.81 -15.03 15.06
C LYS A 79 10.05 -15.89 14.07
N VAL A 80 10.03 -15.48 12.81
CA VAL A 80 9.44 -16.23 11.71
C VAL A 80 10.57 -16.69 10.79
N PRO A 81 10.67 -17.99 10.49
CA PRO A 81 11.63 -18.47 9.51
C PRO A 81 11.35 -17.93 8.10
N SER A 82 12.39 -17.85 7.28
CA SER A 82 12.24 -17.54 5.85
C SER A 82 11.56 -18.67 5.07
N ARG A 83 11.59 -19.90 5.59
CA ARG A 83 10.86 -21.04 5.03
C ARG A 83 9.37 -20.98 5.40
N ARG A 84 8.55 -21.62 4.58
CA ARG A 84 7.14 -21.87 4.90
C ARG A 84 7.02 -22.73 6.17
N VAL A 85 6.06 -22.39 7.03
CA VAL A 85 5.76 -23.09 8.28
C VAL A 85 4.32 -23.58 8.25
N HIS A 86 4.09 -24.83 8.63
CA HIS A 86 2.74 -25.37 8.80
C HIS A 86 2.11 -24.87 10.09
N LEU A 87 0.83 -24.50 10.05
CA LEU A 87 0.12 -23.88 11.19
C LEU A 87 -0.22 -24.85 12.33
N ASP A 88 -0.18 -26.16 12.08
CA ASP A 88 -0.39 -27.22 13.07
C ASP A 88 0.86 -27.51 13.91
N SER A 89 2.04 -27.26 13.34
CA SER A 89 3.32 -27.39 14.04
C SER A 89 3.42 -26.46 15.26
N ASP A 90 4.25 -26.84 16.23
CA ASP A 90 4.48 -26.03 17.44
C ASP A 90 4.95 -24.61 17.12
N GLU A 91 5.79 -24.47 16.08
CA GLU A 91 6.26 -23.19 15.57
C GLU A 91 5.12 -22.38 14.93
N GLY A 92 4.31 -23.02 14.09
CA GLY A 92 3.13 -22.39 13.48
C GLY A 92 2.12 -21.90 14.52
N ARG A 93 1.88 -22.68 15.59
CA ARG A 93 1.01 -22.27 16.70
C ARG A 93 1.56 -21.04 17.43
N LYS A 94 2.87 -20.98 17.67
CA LYS A 94 3.54 -19.82 18.29
C LYS A 94 3.42 -18.58 17.40
N ILE A 95 3.66 -18.71 16.10
CA ILE A 95 3.54 -17.58 15.16
C ILE A 95 2.10 -17.10 15.08
N ARG A 96 1.12 -18.03 14.99
CA ARG A 96 -0.31 -17.69 14.94
C ARG A 96 -0.77 -16.89 16.15
N ALA A 97 -0.25 -17.20 17.34
CA ALA A 97 -0.55 -16.45 18.56
C ALA A 97 0.01 -15.01 18.57
N GLN A 98 0.89 -14.66 17.62
CA GLN A 98 1.51 -13.35 17.50
C GLN A 98 0.88 -12.49 16.39
N ILE A 99 -0.17 -12.97 15.73
CA ILE A 99 -0.92 -12.21 14.72
C ILE A 99 -1.72 -11.11 15.42
N VAL A 100 -1.52 -9.86 14.99
CA VAL A 100 -2.25 -8.68 15.49
C VAL A 100 -3.41 -8.33 14.56
N TYR A 101 -3.18 -8.34 13.25
CA TYR A 101 -4.23 -8.13 12.25
C TYR A 101 -4.15 -9.18 11.14
N LEU A 102 -5.31 -9.55 10.60
CA LEU A 102 -5.47 -10.41 9.43
C LEU A 102 -6.25 -9.66 8.37
N VAL A 103 -5.56 -9.14 7.36
CA VAL A 103 -6.19 -8.44 6.25
C VAL A 103 -6.55 -9.45 5.16
N PRO A 104 -7.85 -9.63 4.82
CA PRO A 104 -8.25 -10.58 3.80
C PRO A 104 -7.69 -10.15 2.45
N VAL A 105 -7.10 -11.10 1.76
CA VAL A 105 -6.59 -10.89 0.41
C VAL A 105 -7.66 -11.36 -0.55
N GLN A 106 -8.32 -10.41 -1.22
CA GLN A 106 -9.27 -10.70 -2.28
C GLN A 106 -8.49 -11.18 -3.50
N ALA A 107 -8.29 -12.49 -3.58
CA ALA A 107 -7.48 -13.12 -4.58
C ALA A 107 -8.20 -13.16 -5.93
N THR A 108 -7.87 -12.25 -6.83
CA THR A 108 -8.35 -12.29 -8.22
C THR A 108 -7.39 -13.04 -9.16
N GLY A 109 -6.35 -13.73 -8.65
CA GLY A 109 -5.28 -14.29 -9.48
C GLY A 109 -4.61 -15.58 -9.00
N LEU A 110 -3.74 -16.12 -9.87
CA LEU A 110 -3.07 -17.43 -9.75
C LEU A 110 -2.16 -17.59 -8.52
N ALA A 111 -1.61 -16.50 -7.99
CA ALA A 111 -0.66 -16.53 -6.87
C ALA A 111 -1.26 -17.00 -5.52
N VAL A 112 -2.60 -16.94 -5.37
CA VAL A 112 -3.26 -17.56 -4.21
C VAL A 112 -3.45 -19.06 -4.40
N VAL A 113 -3.40 -19.58 -5.62
CA VAL A 113 -3.49 -21.03 -5.86
C VAL A 113 -2.22 -21.76 -5.41
N THR A 114 -1.05 -21.11 -5.44
CA THR A 114 0.25 -21.74 -5.18
C THR A 114 0.67 -21.79 -3.71
N MET A 115 0.11 -20.93 -2.87
CA MET A 115 0.36 -21.00 -1.42
C MET A 115 -0.41 -22.17 -0.80
N PRO A 116 0.21 -23.18 -0.18
CA PRO A 116 -0.53 -24.30 0.40
C PRO A 116 -1.45 -23.88 1.53
N LEU A 117 -2.55 -24.60 1.67
CA LEU A 117 -3.43 -24.49 2.83
C LEU A 117 -2.68 -24.82 4.12
N ASN A 118 -3.12 -24.20 5.21
CA ASN A 118 -2.61 -24.41 6.56
C ASN A 118 -1.13 -24.02 6.73
N THR A 119 -0.70 -22.93 6.08
CA THR A 119 0.69 -22.46 6.16
C THR A 119 0.81 -20.96 6.40
N ILE A 120 1.97 -20.55 6.92
CA ILE A 120 2.40 -19.16 7.07
C ILE A 120 3.81 -18.99 6.51
N GLN A 121 4.07 -17.86 5.86
CA GLN A 121 5.37 -17.56 5.24
C GLN A 121 5.63 -16.05 5.21
N LEU A 122 6.90 -15.65 5.47
CA LEU A 122 7.33 -14.26 5.29
C LEU A 122 7.21 -13.81 3.84
N VAL A 123 6.80 -12.56 3.67
CA VAL A 123 6.58 -11.97 2.34
C VAL A 123 7.48 -10.78 2.11
N GLN A 124 7.84 -10.56 0.84
CA GLN A 124 8.35 -9.28 0.38
C GLN A 124 7.17 -8.44 -0.08
N VAL A 125 7.18 -7.17 0.32
CA VAL A 125 6.11 -6.22 0.02
C VAL A 125 6.73 -5.01 -0.64
N GLN A 126 6.11 -4.55 -1.71
CA GLN A 126 6.30 -3.20 -2.22
C GLN A 126 5.09 -2.35 -1.84
N GLU A 127 5.32 -1.23 -1.17
CA GLU A 127 4.34 -0.22 -0.80
C GLU A 127 4.37 0.90 -1.85
N ARG A 128 3.22 1.14 -2.48
CA ARG A 128 3.00 2.27 -3.40
C ARG A 128 1.94 3.18 -2.81
N HIS A 129 2.08 4.48 -3.03
CA HIS A 129 1.12 5.49 -2.63
C HIS A 129 0.58 6.15 -3.90
N GLU A 130 -0.68 5.89 -4.23
CA GLU A 130 -1.38 6.64 -5.28
C GLU A 130 -2.10 7.82 -4.59
N HIS A 131 -1.87 9.03 -5.07
CA HIS A 131 -2.63 10.25 -4.73
C HIS A 131 -3.44 10.64 -5.97
N ASP A 132 -4.77 10.66 -5.83
CA ASP A 132 -5.67 11.12 -6.89
C ASP A 132 -5.55 12.64 -7.01
N ASP A 133 -4.60 13.09 -7.82
CA ASP A 133 -4.66 14.41 -8.45
C ASP A 133 -4.75 14.15 -9.95
N ASP A 134 -5.99 14.19 -10.45
CA ASP A 134 -6.31 14.26 -11.88
C ASP A 134 -5.68 15.55 -12.41
N ASP A 135 -4.61 15.42 -13.18
CA ASP A 135 -4.22 16.27 -14.32
C ASP A 135 -2.74 15.98 -14.61
N ASP A 136 -2.45 15.32 -15.74
CA ASP A 136 -1.59 15.92 -16.77
C ASP A 136 -1.50 14.99 -17.99
N GLU A 137 -1.89 15.59 -19.12
CA GLU A 137 -1.55 15.18 -20.48
C GLU A 137 -0.05 15.39 -20.75
N ASP A 138 0.44 14.70 -21.78
CA ASP A 138 1.69 14.88 -22.52
C ASP A 138 2.93 14.02 -22.13
N ASP A 139 3.11 12.98 -22.95
CA ASP A 139 4.28 12.70 -23.81
C ASP A 139 5.70 12.85 -23.24
N ASP A 140 6.45 11.75 -23.20
CA ASP A 140 7.60 11.54 -24.10
C ASP A 140 8.25 10.16 -23.90
N ASP A 141 8.91 9.75 -24.98
CA ASP A 141 9.44 8.45 -25.38
C ASP A 141 10.48 7.75 -24.47
N ASP A 142 10.74 6.49 -24.85
CA ASP A 142 11.93 5.65 -24.58
C ASP A 142 11.86 4.69 -23.36
N ASP A 143 11.50 3.44 -23.60
CA ASP A 143 12.46 2.41 -24.05
C ASP A 143 11.83 1.00 -23.96
N ASP A 144 11.89 0.30 -25.08
CA ASP A 144 11.61 -1.13 -25.22
C ASP A 144 12.63 -1.96 -24.41
N ASP A 145 12.40 -2.10 -23.10
CA ASP A 145 13.00 -3.17 -22.32
C ASP A 145 11.95 -4.25 -22.05
N ASP A 146 11.79 -5.12 -23.05
CA ASP A 146 11.17 -6.44 -22.95
C ASP A 146 12.04 -7.36 -22.07
N HIS A 147 12.27 -6.93 -20.84
CA HIS A 147 12.65 -7.82 -19.76
C HIS A 147 11.42 -8.67 -19.48
N ARG A 148 11.38 -9.86 -20.09
CA ARG A 148 10.73 -11.06 -19.56
C ARG A 148 11.17 -11.26 -18.10
N LYS A 149 10.61 -10.45 -17.20
CA LYS A 149 10.58 -10.72 -15.77
C LYS A 149 9.77 -12.00 -15.69
N ALA A 150 10.46 -13.10 -15.37
CA ALA A 150 9.84 -14.36 -14.98
C ALA A 150 8.56 -14.01 -14.25
N ARG A 151 7.43 -14.61 -14.67
CA ARG A 151 6.08 -14.29 -14.22
C ARG A 151 6.01 -14.55 -12.71
N GLU A 152 6.52 -13.58 -11.97
CA GLU A 152 6.68 -13.63 -10.53
C GLU A 152 5.26 -13.59 -10.00
N GLU A 153 4.91 -14.59 -9.19
CA GLU A 153 3.59 -14.69 -8.63
C GLU A 153 3.35 -13.46 -7.76
N ARG A 154 2.49 -12.58 -8.26
CA ARG A 154 2.17 -11.30 -7.63
C ARG A 154 0.76 -11.36 -7.10
N VAL A 155 0.64 -10.96 -5.84
CA VAL A 155 -0.66 -10.63 -5.25
C VAL A 155 -0.67 -9.14 -5.00
N VAL A 156 -1.67 -8.47 -5.53
CA VAL A 156 -1.89 -7.05 -5.31
C VAL A 156 -2.96 -6.91 -4.24
N LEU A 157 -2.61 -6.29 -3.12
CA LEU A 157 -3.54 -5.95 -2.05
C LEU A 157 -3.61 -4.44 -1.92
N VAL A 158 -4.81 -3.89 -2.08
CA VAL A 158 -5.06 -2.46 -1.98
C VAL A 158 -5.61 -2.16 -0.58
N ILE A 159 -4.94 -1.26 0.14
CA ILE A 159 -5.31 -0.82 1.49
C ILE A 159 -5.43 0.69 1.52
N THR A 160 -6.56 1.24 1.95
CA THR A 160 -6.78 2.69 1.94
C THR A 160 -6.36 3.33 3.26
N GLY A 161 -5.83 4.54 3.17
CA GLY A 161 -5.40 5.35 4.30
C GLY A 161 -6.49 6.28 4.82
N VAL A 162 -6.47 6.62 6.11
CA VAL A 162 -7.38 7.61 6.72
C VAL A 162 -6.57 8.56 7.63
N PRO A 163 -6.86 9.87 7.68
CA PRO A 163 -7.91 10.61 6.96
C PRO A 163 -7.52 11.06 5.55
N ALA A 164 -6.32 10.71 5.05
CA ALA A 164 -5.90 11.02 3.70
C ALA A 164 -6.77 10.23 2.72
N PRO A 165 -7.87 10.82 2.18
CA PRO A 165 -8.86 10.08 1.41
C PRO A 165 -8.28 9.58 0.08
N ASN A 166 -7.14 10.15 -0.31
CA ASN A 166 -6.39 9.87 -1.52
C ASN A 166 -5.08 9.14 -1.20
N LEU A 167 -4.98 8.35 -0.11
CA LEU A 167 -3.81 7.47 0.05
C LEU A 167 -4.25 6.02 -0.16
N THR A 168 -4.00 5.53 -1.35
CA THR A 168 -4.14 4.11 -1.64
C THR A 168 -2.78 3.44 -1.50
N VAL A 169 -2.67 2.51 -0.54
CA VAL A 169 -1.47 1.71 -0.33
C VAL A 169 -1.62 0.38 -1.05
N THR A 170 -0.91 0.26 -2.17
CA THR A 170 -0.87 -0.99 -2.93
C THR A 170 0.32 -1.83 -2.50
N PHE A 171 0.02 -2.98 -1.89
CA PHE A 171 0.96 -4.01 -1.50
C PHE A 171 1.13 -4.98 -2.68
N VAL A 172 2.27 -4.92 -3.36
CA VAL A 172 2.66 -5.97 -4.31
C VAL A 172 3.47 -7.01 -3.57
N ILE A 173 2.89 -8.18 -3.40
CA ILE A 173 3.50 -9.27 -2.64
C ILE A 173 4.18 -10.24 -3.59
N ARG A 174 5.43 -10.62 -3.27
CA ARG A 174 6.27 -11.53 -4.05
C ARG A 174 6.67 -12.76 -3.23
N PHE A 175 6.62 -13.94 -3.87
CA PHE A 175 6.90 -15.24 -3.25
C PHE A 175 8.32 -15.75 -3.50
#